data_AF-A0A1F6W7B0-F1
#
_entry.id   AF-A0A1F6W7B0-F1
#
_cell.length_a   1.000
_cell.length_b   1.000
_cell.length_c   1.000
_cell.angle_alpha   90.00
_cell.angle_beta   90.00
_cell.angle_gamma   90.00
#
_symmetry.space_group_name_H-M   'P 1'
#
loop_
_entity.id
_entity.type
_entity.pdbx_description
1 polymer ?
#
loop_
_entity_poly.entity_id
_entity_poly.type
_entity_poly.pdbx_seq_one_letter_code
_entity_poly.pdbx_strand_id
1 'polypeptide(L)' 'MTTKTALASFESPRHGYFFTEDTDEAEMATSHQKRALTDLIFQNIEEDKRDGYLSQIQEITKSEAADWILEFTMGKWR' A
#
# COMPACT_ATOMS: atom_id res chain seq x y z
N MET A 1 64.26 -14.14 -0.67
CA MET A 1 63.25 -13.10 -0.32
C MET A 1 62.14 -13.18 -1.35
N THR A 2 60.98 -13.69 -0.96
CA THR A 2 59.81 -13.87 -1.82
C THR A 2 58.78 -12.80 -1.49
N THR A 3 58.57 -11.87 -2.42
CA THR A 3 57.58 -10.79 -2.38
C THR A 3 56.17 -11.38 -2.37
N LYS A 4 55.47 -11.27 -1.23
CA LYS A 4 54.04 -11.57 -1.14
C LYS A 4 53.24 -10.37 -1.63
N THR A 5 52.74 -10.45 -2.86
CA THR A 5 51.74 -9.52 -3.39
C THR A 5 50.43 -9.78 -2.65
N ALA A 6 50.00 -8.82 -1.82
CA ALA A 6 48.68 -8.85 -1.22
C ALA A 6 47.64 -8.64 -2.33
N LEU A 7 46.92 -9.71 -2.71
CA LEU A 7 45.65 -9.55 -3.43
C LEU A 7 44.67 -8.93 -2.44
N ALA A 8 44.41 -7.64 -2.61
CA ALA A 8 43.23 -7.00 -2.06
C ALA A 8 42.01 -7.61 -2.76
N SER A 9 41.45 -8.67 -2.19
CA SER A 9 40.09 -9.07 -2.49
C SER A 9 39.20 -7.97 -1.94
N PHE A 10 38.79 -7.06 -2.83
CA PHE A 10 37.74 -6.09 -2.59
C PHE A 10 36.44 -6.89 -2.39
N GLU A 11 36.24 -7.37 -1.17
CA GLU A 11 35.01 -8.01 -0.74
C GLU A 11 33.97 -6.90 -0.65
N SER A 12 33.36 -6.63 -1.80
CA SER A 12 32.20 -5.75 -1.93
C SER A 12 31.22 -6.12 -0.82
N PRO A 13 30.63 -5.15 -0.08
CA PRO A 13 29.55 -5.46 0.83
C PRO A 13 28.49 -6.12 -0.03
N ARG A 14 28.31 -7.45 0.11
CA ARG A 14 27.12 -8.11 -0.38
C ARG A 14 26.00 -7.42 0.38
N HIS A 15 25.38 -6.45 -0.28
CA HIS A 15 24.10 -5.90 0.12
C HIS A 15 23.20 -7.13 0.29
N GLY A 16 23.04 -7.54 1.54
CA GLY A 16 22.06 -8.52 1.92
C GLY A 16 20.74 -7.87 1.58
N TYR A 17 20.21 -8.18 0.41
CA TYR A 17 18.79 -8.06 0.15
C TYR A 17 18.13 -9.05 1.11
N PHE A 18 17.96 -8.62 2.36
CA PHE A 18 16.97 -9.18 3.24
C PHE A 18 15.63 -8.83 2.60
N PHE A 19 15.17 -9.68 1.68
CA PHE A 19 13.75 -9.83 1.44
C PHE A 19 13.22 -10.60 2.64
N THR A 20 13.06 -9.89 3.77
CA THR A 20 12.23 -10.36 4.86
C THR A 20 10.83 -10.43 4.30
N GLU A 21 10.44 -11.66 3.97
CA GLU A 21 9.07 -12.19 3.98
C GLU A 21 8.04 -11.14 3.58
N ASP A 22 7.67 -11.16 2.30
CA ASP A 22 6.35 -10.71 1.87
C ASP A 22 5.34 -11.43 2.78
N THR A 23 4.96 -10.78 3.88
CA THR A 23 3.73 -11.11 4.56
C THR A 23 2.66 -10.82 3.51
N ASP A 24 2.16 -11.88 2.85
CA ASP A 24 1.00 -11.88 1.95
C ASP A 24 -0.29 -11.38 2.65
N GLU A 25 -0.20 -10.82 3.86
CA GLU A 25 -1.27 -10.08 4.51
C GLU A 25 -1.33 -8.68 3.90
N ALA A 26 -2.32 -8.49 3.03
CA ALA A 26 -2.60 -7.20 2.44
C ALA A 26 -2.78 -6.14 3.55
N GLU A 27 -1.96 -5.09 3.50
CA GLU A 27 -2.01 -4.04 4.51
C GLU A 27 -3.39 -3.37 4.53
N MET A 28 -4.02 -3.33 5.70
CA MET A 28 -5.29 -2.66 5.91
C MET A 28 -5.22 -1.17 5.56
N ALA A 29 -6.32 -0.62 5.02
CA ALA A 29 -6.40 0.80 4.72
C ALA A 29 -6.11 1.68 5.94
N THR A 30 -5.33 2.74 5.72
CA THR A 30 -4.98 3.69 6.79
C THR A 30 -6.20 4.50 7.25
N SER A 31 -6.18 5.01 8.48
CA SER A 31 -7.26 5.88 8.99
C SER A 31 -7.49 7.13 8.11
N HIS A 32 -6.44 7.64 7.47
CA HIS A 32 -6.54 8.76 6.54
C HIS A 32 -7.32 8.38 5.27
N GLN A 33 -7.01 7.22 4.67
CA GLN A 33 -7.72 6.71 3.50
C GLN A 33 -9.18 6.41 3.82
N LYS A 34 -9.46 5.77 4.96
CA LYS A 34 -10.83 5.50 5.42
C LYS A 34 -11.63 6.79 5.57
N ARG A 35 -11.05 7.83 6.15
CA ARG A 35 -11.70 9.14 6.29
C ARG A 35 -12.00 9.79 4.94
N ALA A 36 -11.03 9.79 4.02
CA ALA A 36 -11.21 10.33 2.69
C ALA A 36 -12.34 9.60 1.94
N LEU A 37 -12.38 8.28 2.03
CA LEU A 37 -13.46 7.47 1.43
C LEU A 37 -14.82 7.75 2.04
N THR A 38 -14.90 7.89 3.36
CA THR A 38 -16.14 8.30 4.03
C THR A 38 -16.67 9.61 3.45
N ASP A 39 -15.82 10.64 3.37
CA ASP A 39 -16.22 11.95 2.83
C ASP A 39 -16.67 11.83 1.36
N LEU A 40 -15.96 11.05 0.54
CA LEU A 40 -16.30 10.83 -0.87
C LEU A 40 -17.61 10.06 -1.05
N ILE A 41 -17.90 9.09 -0.19
CA ILE A 41 -19.17 8.35 -0.19
C ILE A 41 -20.33 9.28 0.17
N PHE A 42 -20.16 10.12 1.20
CA PHE A 42 -21.20 11.10 1.55
C PHE A 42 -21.46 12.11 0.42
N GLN A 43 -20.44 12.45 -0.36
CA GLN A 43 -20.57 13.40 -1.48
C GLN A 43 -21.18 12.77 -2.73
N ASN A 44 -20.84 11.52 -3.06
CA ASN A 44 -21.15 10.92 -4.37
C ASN A 44 -22.22 9.83 -4.32
N ILE A 45 -22.54 9.28 -3.14
CA ILE A 45 -23.47 8.15 -3.00
C ILE A 45 -24.77 8.61 -2.34
N GLU A 46 -25.88 8.09 -2.86
CA GLU A 46 -27.23 8.26 -2.30
C GLU A 46 -27.33 7.65 -0.90
N GLU A 47 -28.10 8.29 -0.02
CA GLU A 47 -28.15 7.97 1.42
C GLU A 47 -28.52 6.52 1.72
N ASP A 48 -29.40 5.92 0.91
CA ASP A 48 -29.86 4.53 1.01
C ASP A 48 -28.76 3.49 0.71
N LYS A 49 -27.70 3.87 0.01
CA LYS A 49 -26.58 2.99 -0.38
C LYS A 49 -25.32 3.21 0.45
N ARG A 50 -25.23 4.30 1.22
CA ARG A 50 -24.01 4.67 1.98
C ARG A 50 -23.60 3.62 2.99
N ASP A 51 -24.55 3.09 3.76
CA ASP A 51 -24.27 2.15 4.86
C ASP A 51 -23.56 0.87 4.38
N GLY A 52 -23.90 0.41 3.17
CA GLY A 52 -23.21 -0.73 2.54
C GLY A 52 -21.74 -0.45 2.30
N TYR A 53 -21.42 0.71 1.71
CA TYR A 53 -20.02 1.10 1.43
C TYR A 53 -19.25 1.46 2.70
N LEU A 54 -19.89 2.09 3.69
CA LEU A 54 -19.27 2.42 4.97
C LEU A 54 -18.86 1.16 5.75
N SER A 55 -19.65 0.09 5.64
CA SER A 55 -19.31 -1.21 6.22
C SER A 55 -18.08 -1.82 5.53
N GLN A 56 -18.02 -1.73 4.19
CA GLN A 56 -16.89 -2.24 3.41
C GLN A 56 -15.57 -1.51 3.69
N ILE A 57 -15.60 -0.19 3.95
CA ILE A 57 -14.39 0.60 4.28
C ILE A 57 -13.60 0.02 5.47
N GLN A 58 -14.26 -0.70 6.38
CA GLN A 58 -13.57 -1.27 7.53
C GLN A 58 -12.61 -2.39 7.15
N GLU A 59 -12.93 -3.12 6.08
CA GLU A 59 -12.28 -4.37 5.67
C GLU A 59 -11.34 -4.19 4.46
N ILE A 60 -11.41 -3.05 3.76
CA ILE A 60 -10.55 -2.80 2.59
C ILE A 60 -9.07 -2.64 2.93
N THR A 61 -8.26 -3.03 1.97
CA THR A 61 -6.80 -2.90 1.94
C THR A 61 -6.36 -1.51 1.47
N LYS A 62 -5.08 -1.16 1.65
CA LYS A 62 -4.53 0.12 1.19
C LYS A 62 -4.61 0.28 -0.33
N SER A 63 -4.43 -0.78 -1.10
CA SER A 63 -4.51 -0.73 -2.57
C SER A 63 -5.94 -0.48 -3.02
N GLU A 64 -6.90 -1.22 -2.49
CA GLU A 64 -8.33 -1.03 -2.79
C GLU A 64 -8.77 0.38 -2.40
N ALA A 65 -8.34 0.86 -1.24
CA ALA A 65 -8.66 2.21 -0.82
C ALA A 65 -8.08 3.29 -1.76
N ALA A 66 -6.88 3.07 -2.31
CA ALA A 66 -6.29 3.98 -3.28
C ALA A 66 -7.05 3.96 -4.60
N ASP A 67 -7.43 2.77 -5.09
CA ASP A 67 -8.22 2.60 -6.30
C ASP A 67 -9.60 3.25 -6.15
N TRP A 68 -10.25 3.06 -5.02
CA TRP A 68 -11.55 3.68 -4.74
C TRP A 68 -11.47 5.20 -4.72
N ILE A 69 -10.49 5.77 -4.02
CA ILE A 69 -10.27 7.22 -4.01
C ILE A 69 -10.04 7.73 -5.44
N LEU A 70 -9.28 7.00 -6.25
CA LEU A 70 -9.03 7.36 -7.65
C LEU A 70 -10.32 7.33 -8.46
N GLU A 71 -11.15 6.31 -8.32
CA GLU A 71 -12.42 6.18 -9.03
C GLU A 71 -13.42 7.28 -8.65
N PHE A 72 -13.54 7.60 -7.36
CA PHE A 72 -14.34 8.73 -6.88
C PHE A 72 -13.84 10.06 -7.43
N THR A 73 -12.53 10.32 -7.38
CA THR A 73 -11.96 11.58 -7.87
C THR A 73 -12.05 11.74 -9.39
N MET A 74 -12.04 10.62 -10.14
CA MET A 74 -12.25 10.63 -11.59
C MET A 74 -13.74 10.64 -12.00
N GLY A 75 -14.67 10.57 -11.05
CA GLY A 75 -16.11 10.43 -11.34
C GLY A 75 -16.46 9.14 -12.08
N LYS A 76 -15.62 8.11 -11.93
CA LYS A 76 -15.78 6.79 -12.58
C LYS A 76 -16.44 5.76 -11.66
N TRP A 77 -16.71 6.15 -10.42
CA TRP A 77 -17.42 5.32 -9.46
C TRP A 77 -18.78 4.88 -10.04
N ARG A 78 -19.00 3.57 -10.15
CA ARG A 78 -20.19 2.95 -10.77
C ARG A 78 -21.00 2.16 -9.75
#